data_AF-A0A0D0NF41-F1
#
_entry.id   AF-A0A0D0NF41-F1
#
_cell.length_a   1.000
_cell.length_b   1.000
_cell.length_c   1.000
_cell.angle_alpha   90.00
_cell.angle_beta   90.00
_cell.angle_gamma   90.00
#
_symmetry.space_group_name_H-M   'P 1'
#
loop_
_entity.id
_entity.type
_entity.pdbx_description
1 polymer ?
#
loop_
_entity_poly.entity_id
_entity_poly.type
_entity_poly.pdbx_seq_one_letter_code
_entity_poly.pdbx_strand_id
1 'polypeptide(L)'
;MMKPNLIAAAEIDRLDTWAKYSAPMCGSCVSSCCTLPVEVKIKDLIRIGIVDEFELGDPPKNIAKRLQKEGIVERYNQKSEIFTLQRMSNNDCLYLDRKSRLCTIYDKRPDTCRNHPRIGPRPGYCAYKPKEVERERNPRTLDRF
;
A
#
# COMPACT_ATOMS: atom_id res chain seq x y z
N MET A 1 -9.15 -29.55 11.06
CA MET A 1 -8.12 -28.94 10.18
C MET A 1 -8.83 -28.13 9.11
N MET A 2 -8.74 -26.80 9.14
CA MET A 2 -9.25 -25.96 8.04
C MET A 2 -8.29 -26.12 6.85
N LYS A 3 -8.82 -26.49 5.67
CA LYS A 3 -8.03 -26.50 4.44
C LYS A 3 -7.47 -25.09 4.21
N PRO A 4 -6.17 -24.92 3.91
CA PRO A 4 -5.66 -23.61 3.51
C PRO A 4 -6.39 -23.20 2.24
N ASN A 5 -7.17 -22.12 2.31
CA ASN A 5 -7.77 -21.51 1.14
C ASN A 5 -6.61 -20.96 0.28
N LEU A 6 -6.33 -21.64 -0.83
CA LEU A 6 -5.36 -21.19 -1.82
C LEU A 6 -5.97 -19.99 -2.56
N ILE A 7 -5.58 -18.79 -2.15
CA ILE A 7 -5.95 -17.54 -2.81
C ILE A 7 -4.89 -17.26 -3.88
N ALA A 8 -5.31 -17.16 -5.15
CA ALA A 8 -4.42 -16.81 -6.25
C ALA A 8 -3.79 -15.42 -6.04
N ALA A 9 -2.54 -15.26 -6.48
CA ALA A 9 -1.88 -13.97 -6.48
C ALA A 9 -2.54 -13.04 -7.50
N ALA A 10 -2.86 -11.82 -7.10
CA ALA A 10 -3.44 -10.82 -7.98
C ALA A 10 -2.39 -10.22 -8.92
N GLU A 11 -2.82 -9.92 -10.14
CA GLU A 11 -2.14 -8.99 -11.02
C GLU A 11 -2.63 -7.58 -10.69
N ILE A 12 -1.72 -6.66 -10.33
CA ILE A 12 -2.10 -5.35 -9.78
C ILE A 12 -2.99 -4.55 -10.75
N ASP A 13 -2.64 -4.57 -12.03
CA ASP A 13 -3.34 -3.80 -13.07
C ASP A 13 -4.59 -4.50 -13.62
N ARG A 14 -4.84 -5.77 -13.24
CA ARG A 14 -6.05 -6.52 -13.64
C ARG A 14 -7.00 -6.68 -12.46
N LEU A 15 -7.92 -5.72 -12.31
CA LEU A 15 -8.83 -5.65 -11.16
C LEU A 15 -9.70 -6.90 -10.99
N ASP A 16 -10.05 -7.59 -12.07
CA ASP A 16 -10.82 -8.84 -12.08
C ASP A 16 -10.09 -9.99 -11.35
N THR A 17 -8.75 -9.97 -11.35
CA THR A 17 -7.91 -10.96 -10.62
C THR A 17 -7.88 -10.75 -9.11
N TRP A 18 -8.36 -9.60 -8.63
CA TRP A 18 -8.35 -9.31 -7.20
C TRP A 18 -9.34 -10.22 -6.47
N ALA A 19 -8.94 -10.74 -5.32
CA ALA A 19 -9.75 -11.65 -4.54
C ALA A 19 -10.65 -10.88 -3.58
N LYS A 20 -11.87 -11.39 -3.32
CA LYS A 20 -12.75 -10.82 -2.29
C LYS A 20 -12.02 -10.83 -0.95
N TYR A 21 -12.01 -9.68 -0.29
CA TYR A 21 -11.22 -9.51 0.92
C TYR A 21 -11.74 -10.36 2.08
N SER A 22 -10.80 -10.90 2.86
CA SER A 22 -11.03 -11.44 4.19
C SER A 22 -9.86 -11.06 5.11
N ALA A 23 -10.14 -10.82 6.39
CA ALA A 23 -9.15 -10.34 7.36
C ALA A 23 -7.85 -11.17 7.42
N PRO A 24 -7.86 -12.52 7.31
CA PRO A 24 -6.64 -13.32 7.35
C PRO A 24 -5.64 -13.04 6.23
N MET A 25 -6.09 -12.48 5.09
CA MET A 25 -5.23 -12.21 3.93
C MET A 25 -4.09 -11.27 4.27
N CYS A 26 -4.29 -10.28 5.16
CA CYS A 26 -3.25 -9.31 5.48
C CYS A 26 -2.02 -9.95 6.14
N GLY A 27 -2.20 -11.01 6.95
CA GLY A 27 -1.10 -11.69 7.66
C GLY A 27 -0.18 -12.47 6.72
N SER A 28 -0.74 -13.05 5.67
CA SER A 28 -0.03 -13.86 4.67
C SER A 28 0.34 -13.09 3.40
N CYS A 29 0.08 -11.78 3.32
CA CYS A 29 0.33 -10.94 2.14
C CYS A 29 1.71 -10.25 2.19
N VAL A 30 2.33 -10.00 1.05
CA VAL A 30 3.56 -9.17 0.91
C VAL A 30 3.31 -7.65 0.99
N SER A 31 2.19 -7.24 1.60
CA SER A 31 1.73 -5.84 1.66
C SER A 31 1.55 -5.18 0.29
N SER A 32 0.96 -5.90 -0.66
CA SER A 32 0.69 -5.40 -2.02
C SER A 32 -0.16 -4.13 -2.07
N CYS A 33 -1.00 -3.86 -1.06
CA CYS A 33 -1.71 -2.59 -0.96
C CYS A 33 -0.76 -1.38 -0.86
N CYS A 34 0.44 -1.57 -0.30
CA CYS A 34 1.48 -0.55 -0.22
C CYS A 34 2.32 -0.44 -1.50
N THR A 35 1.94 -1.13 -2.59
CA THR A 35 2.52 -0.93 -3.93
C THR A 35 1.54 -0.26 -4.90
N LEU A 36 0.30 0.00 -4.45
CA LEU A 36 -0.71 0.71 -5.21
C LEU A 36 -0.44 2.23 -5.16
N PRO A 37 -0.84 3.00 -6.19
CA PRO A 37 -0.89 4.45 -6.08
C PRO A 37 -1.77 4.88 -4.90
N VAL A 38 -1.27 5.79 -4.06
CA VAL A 38 -2.01 6.29 -2.90
C VAL A 38 -2.39 7.74 -3.15
N GLU A 39 -3.68 7.94 -3.42
CA GLU A 39 -4.28 9.27 -3.51
C GLU A 39 -4.71 9.75 -2.12
N VAL A 40 -4.34 10.98 -1.77
CA VAL A 40 -4.55 11.56 -0.45
C VAL A 40 -5.00 13.02 -0.56
N LYS A 41 -5.68 13.50 0.48
CA LYS A 41 -6.06 14.92 0.64
C LYS A 41 -5.12 15.62 1.62
N ILE A 42 -5.17 16.95 1.66
CA ILE A 42 -4.33 17.76 2.57
C ILE A 42 -4.41 17.31 4.04
N LYS A 43 -5.60 16.89 4.50
CA LYS A 43 -5.79 16.37 5.87
C LYS A 43 -5.01 15.10 6.15
N ASP A 44 -4.83 14.24 5.14
CA ASP A 44 -3.98 13.05 5.27
C ASP A 44 -2.50 13.44 5.33
N LEU A 45 -2.08 14.44 4.55
CA LEU A 45 -0.71 14.95 4.57
C LEU A 45 -0.35 15.53 5.96
N ILE A 46 -1.30 16.23 6.58
CA ILE A 46 -1.18 16.70 7.98
C ILE A 46 -1.12 15.50 8.94
N ARG A 47 -2.04 14.55 8.80
CA ARG A 47 -2.10 13.35 9.65
C ARG A 47 -0.78 12.58 9.66
N ILE A 48 -0.10 12.44 8.51
CA ILE A 48 1.19 11.76 8.40
C ILE A 48 2.39 12.66 8.74
N GLY A 49 2.15 13.95 9.02
CA GLY A 49 3.14 14.89 9.55
C GLY A 49 4.09 15.49 8.51
N ILE A 50 3.68 15.57 7.24
CA ILE A 50 4.50 16.18 6.16
C ILE A 50 4.02 17.58 5.75
N VAL A 51 2.82 17.94 6.19
CA VAL A 51 2.23 19.28 6.04
C VAL A 51 1.80 19.75 7.41
N ASP A 52 2.07 21.00 7.74
CA ASP A 52 1.59 21.60 8.98
C ASP A 52 0.16 22.14 8.81
N GLU A 53 -0.60 22.20 9.91
CA GLU A 53 -1.92 22.83 9.93
C GLU A 53 -1.88 24.31 9.53
N PHE A 54 -0.79 25.04 9.80
CA PHE A 54 -0.67 26.44 9.37
C PHE A 54 -0.61 26.58 7.83
N GLU A 55 -0.13 25.56 7.12
CA GLU A 55 -0.06 25.56 5.64
C GLU A 55 -1.45 25.44 4.99
N LEU A 56 -2.53 25.19 5.76
CA LEU A 56 -3.89 25.12 5.20
C LEU A 56 -4.35 26.44 4.54
N GLY A 57 -3.76 27.57 4.91
CA GLY A 57 -4.00 28.86 4.26
C GLY A 57 -3.28 29.01 2.91
N ASP A 58 -2.27 28.20 2.64
CA ASP A 58 -1.51 28.27 1.40
C ASP A 58 -2.26 27.61 0.24
N PRO A 59 -2.12 28.13 -1.00
CA PRO A 59 -2.65 27.46 -2.18
C PRO A 59 -2.12 26.02 -2.27
N PRO A 60 -2.98 24.99 -2.36
CA PRO A 60 -2.55 23.58 -2.38
C PRO A 60 -1.54 23.24 -3.49
N LYS A 61 -1.55 24.00 -4.59
CA LYS A 61 -0.57 23.91 -5.68
C LYS A 61 0.86 24.22 -5.23
N ASN A 62 1.04 25.16 -4.31
CA ASN A 62 2.37 25.51 -3.79
C ASN A 62 2.91 24.40 -2.89
N ILE A 63 2.06 23.87 -2.01
CA ILE A 63 2.36 22.70 -1.19
C ILE A 63 2.73 21.49 -2.07
N ALA A 64 1.94 21.23 -3.13
CA ALA A 64 2.24 20.17 -4.09
C ALA A 64 3.62 20.32 -4.74
N LYS A 65 3.98 21.53 -5.20
CA LYS A 65 5.31 21.79 -5.80
C LYS A 65 6.45 21.53 -4.80
N ARG A 66 6.28 21.96 -3.55
CA ARG A 66 7.25 21.70 -2.47
C ARG A 66 7.42 20.19 -2.25
N LEU A 67 6.32 19.47 -2.03
CA LEU A 67 6.33 18.03 -1.79
C LEU A 67 6.83 17.21 -2.99
N GLN A 68 6.61 17.68 -4.22
CA GLN A 68 7.20 17.07 -5.42
C GLN A 68 8.72 17.23 -5.46
N LYS A 69 9.23 18.40 -5.09
CA LYS A 69 10.68 18.64 -4.98
C LYS A 69 11.34 17.81 -3.89
N GLU A 70 10.63 17.57 -2.79
CA GLU A 70 11.06 16.68 -1.70
C GLU A 70 10.93 15.18 -2.05
N GLY A 71 10.30 14.85 -3.19
CA GLY A 71 10.09 13.46 -3.62
C GLY A 71 9.03 12.72 -2.80
N ILE A 72 8.12 13.42 -2.13
CA ILE A 72 7.03 12.85 -1.31
C ILE A 72 5.75 12.64 -2.13
N VAL A 73 5.50 13.53 -3.09
CA VAL A 73 4.34 13.49 -3.98
C VAL A 73 4.83 13.32 -5.42
N GLU A 74 4.28 12.35 -6.16
CA GLU A 74 4.59 12.19 -7.60
C GLU A 74 3.69 13.05 -8.49
N ARG A 75 2.41 13.20 -8.11
CA ARG A 75 1.39 13.87 -8.91
C ARG A 75 0.45 14.70 -8.05
N TYR A 76 -0.02 15.82 -8.60
CA TYR A 76 -1.08 16.62 -8.02
C TYR A 76 -2.16 16.93 -9.06
N ASN A 77 -3.43 16.72 -8.69
CA ASN A 77 -4.58 17.10 -9.49
C ASN A 77 -5.20 18.39 -8.95
N GLN A 78 -5.03 19.49 -9.68
CA GLN A 78 -5.51 20.81 -9.25
C GLN A 78 -7.04 20.90 -9.18
N LYS A 79 -7.79 20.18 -10.02
CA LYS A 79 -9.26 20.26 -10.04
C LYS A 79 -9.89 19.59 -8.83
N SER A 80 -9.33 18.47 -8.39
CA SER A 80 -9.85 17.68 -7.27
C SER A 80 -9.07 17.87 -5.97
N GLU A 81 -7.99 18.64 -6.00
CA GLU A 81 -7.05 18.84 -4.89
C GLU A 81 -6.52 17.52 -4.29
N ILE A 82 -6.25 16.56 -5.18
CA ILE A 82 -5.74 15.23 -4.80
C ILE A 82 -4.24 15.18 -5.05
N PHE A 83 -3.51 14.70 -4.05
CA PHE A 83 -2.08 14.42 -4.10
C PHE A 83 -1.90 12.91 -4.25
N THR A 84 -0.98 12.49 -5.11
CA THR A 84 -0.56 11.08 -5.21
C THR A 84 0.79 10.95 -4.57
N LEU A 85 0.89 10.15 -3.51
CA LEU A 85 2.17 9.89 -2.83
C LEU A 85 3.15 9.21 -3.80
N GLN A 86 4.41 9.61 -3.73
CA GLN A 86 5.49 9.05 -4.52
C GLN A 86 5.64 7.56 -4.22
N ARG A 87 5.91 6.80 -5.27
CA ARG A 87 6.40 5.42 -5.16
C ARG A 87 7.87 5.34 -5.53
N MET A 88 8.54 4.38 -4.93
CA MET A 88 9.89 3.99 -5.30
C MET A 88 9.91 3.36 -6.71
N SER A 89 11.10 3.19 -7.29
CA SER A 89 11.27 2.56 -8.62
C SER A 89 10.73 1.13 -8.70
N ASN A 90 10.63 0.44 -7.56
CA ASN A 90 10.03 -0.90 -7.46
C ASN A 90 8.51 -0.85 -7.14
N ASN A 91 7.87 0.31 -7.28
CA ASN A 91 6.47 0.61 -6.93
C ASN A 91 6.13 0.61 -5.44
N ASP A 92 7.09 0.38 -4.53
CA ASP A 92 6.80 0.46 -3.10
C ASP A 92 6.45 1.90 -2.67
N CYS A 93 5.48 2.03 -1.79
CA CYS A 93 5.22 3.28 -1.08
C CYS A 93 6.46 3.65 -0.24
N LEU A 94 6.75 4.96 -0.15
CA LEU A 94 7.85 5.50 0.67
C LEU A 94 7.85 5.03 2.12
N TYR A 95 6.67 4.72 2.67
CA TYR A 95 6.49 4.31 4.06
C TYR A 95 6.42 2.79 4.24
N LEU A 96 6.86 2.00 3.26
CA LEU A 96 6.93 0.55 3.37
C LEU A 96 8.32 0.13 3.78
N ASP A 97 8.46 -0.51 4.95
CA ASP A 97 9.74 -1.03 5.40
C ASP A 97 10.22 -2.15 4.47
N ARG A 98 11.48 -2.04 4.02
CA ARG A 98 12.02 -2.93 2.99
C ARG A 98 12.22 -4.36 3.47
N LYS A 99 12.40 -4.57 4.78
CA LYS A 99 12.67 -5.89 5.37
C LYS A 99 11.40 -6.57 5.86
N SER A 100 10.71 -5.93 6.79
CA SER A 100 9.49 -6.47 7.41
C SER A 100 8.28 -6.45 6.47
N ARG A 101 8.32 -5.61 5.42
CA ARG A 101 7.16 -5.32 4.55
C ARG A 101 5.97 -4.78 5.32
N LEU A 102 6.20 -4.11 6.45
CA LEU A 102 5.18 -3.42 7.22
C LEU A 102 5.24 -1.92 6.96
N CYS A 103 4.09 -1.26 7.04
CA CYS A 103 4.06 0.20 6.88
C CYS A 103 4.59 0.87 8.14
N THR A 104 5.56 1.77 7.98
CA THR A 104 6.25 2.47 9.08
C THR A 104 5.38 3.53 9.74
N ILE A 105 4.32 3.99 9.07
CA ILE A 105 3.35 4.96 9.60
C ILE A 105 1.98 4.34 9.85
N TYR A 106 1.93 3.05 10.25
CA TYR A 106 0.69 2.27 10.32
C TYR A 106 -0.44 3.00 11.05
N ASP A 107 -0.14 3.61 12.19
CA ASP A 107 -1.13 4.31 13.02
C ASP A 107 -1.64 5.61 12.38
N LYS A 108 -0.77 6.30 11.64
CA LYS A 108 -1.07 7.57 10.97
C LYS A 108 -1.54 7.40 9.52
N ARG A 109 -1.71 6.17 9.04
CA ARG A 109 -2.06 5.87 7.64
C ARG A 109 -3.16 6.80 7.11
N PRO A 110 -3.00 7.31 5.87
CA PRO A 110 -4.05 8.04 5.17
C PRO A 110 -5.36 7.23 5.14
N ASP A 111 -6.49 7.92 5.02
CA ASP A 111 -7.80 7.27 4.95
C ASP A 111 -7.87 6.26 3.80
N THR A 112 -7.25 6.55 2.65
CA THR A 112 -7.08 5.64 1.51
C THR A 112 -6.45 4.30 1.91
N CYS A 113 -5.37 4.34 2.69
CA CYS A 113 -4.66 3.13 3.14
C CYS A 113 -5.40 2.42 4.28
N ARG A 114 -5.93 3.19 5.24
CA ARG A 114 -6.61 2.65 6.42
C ARG A 114 -7.90 1.93 6.07
N ASN A 115 -8.62 2.42 5.06
CA ASN A 115 -9.90 1.89 4.64
C ASN A 115 -9.81 0.92 3.44
N HIS A 116 -8.65 0.72 2.84
CA HIS A 116 -8.49 -0.30 1.81
C HIS A 116 -8.69 -1.71 2.40
N PRO A 117 -9.44 -2.62 1.76
CA PRO A 117 -10.04 -2.52 0.42
C PRO A 117 -11.51 -2.10 0.39
N ARG A 118 -12.11 -1.62 1.50
CA ARG A 118 -13.47 -1.06 1.48
C ARG A 118 -13.58 0.09 0.47
N ILE A 119 -12.50 0.84 0.30
CA ILE A 119 -12.31 1.83 -0.76
C ILE A 119 -11.13 1.46 -1.66
N GLY A 120 -11.15 1.94 -2.89
CA GLY A 120 -10.11 1.69 -3.89
C GLY A 120 -10.71 1.44 -5.29
N PRO A 121 -9.89 0.99 -6.25
CA PRO A 121 -10.31 0.81 -7.64
C PRO A 121 -11.31 -0.36 -7.80
N ARG A 122 -11.30 -1.33 -6.88
CA ARG A 122 -12.30 -2.39 -6.78
C ARG A 122 -12.76 -2.58 -5.33
N PRO A 123 -13.78 -1.83 -4.87
CA PRO A 123 -14.26 -1.88 -3.48
C PRO A 123 -14.63 -3.30 -3.03
N GLY A 124 -14.13 -3.71 -1.87
CA GLY A 124 -14.33 -5.04 -1.28
C GLY A 124 -13.38 -6.12 -1.79
N TYR A 125 -12.50 -5.81 -2.75
CA TYR A 125 -11.53 -6.75 -3.32
C TYR A 125 -10.10 -6.28 -3.07
N CYS A 126 -9.21 -7.23 -2.79
CA CYS A 126 -7.83 -6.98 -2.43
C CYS A 126 -6.89 -7.49 -3.54
N ALA A 127 -5.88 -6.68 -3.86
CA ALA A 127 -4.77 -7.02 -4.74
C ALA A 127 -3.80 -8.02 -4.09
N TYR A 128 -4.31 -9.04 -3.40
CA TYR A 128 -3.53 -9.93 -2.55
C TYR A 128 -2.39 -10.62 -3.30
N LYS A 129 -1.20 -10.61 -2.71
CA LYS A 129 -0.05 -11.40 -3.17
C LYS A 129 0.51 -12.17 -1.97
N PRO A 130 0.53 -13.52 -2.02
CA PRO A 130 1.01 -14.32 -0.90
C PRO A 130 2.50 -14.10 -0.66
N LYS A 131 2.92 -14.14 0.62
CA LYS A 131 4.33 -14.32 0.98
C LYS A 131 4.82 -15.66 0.45
N GLU A 132 6.09 -15.73 0.08
CA GLU A 132 6.72 -17.02 -0.17
C GLU A 132 6.63 -17.86 1.11
N VAL A 133 6.13 -19.08 0.95
CA VAL A 133 6.10 -20.05 2.05
C VAL A 133 7.48 -20.67 2.09
N GLU A 134 8.30 -20.32 3.07
CA GLU A 134 9.52 -21.07 3.38
C GLU A 134 9.09 -22.50 3.76
N ARG A 135 9.26 -23.43 2.83
CA ARG A 135 9.08 -24.85 3.12
C ARG A 135 10.32 -25.29 3.89
N GLU A 136 10.15 -25.69 5.15
CA GLU A 136 11.22 -26.38 5.89
C GLU A 136 11.69 -27.56 5.04
N ARG A 137 12.94 -27.49 4.55
CA ARG A 137 13.58 -28.61 3.90
C ARG A 137 13.94 -29.60 5.02
N ASN A 138 13.18 -30.68 5.14
CA ASN A 138 13.56 -31.78 6.02
C ASN A 138 14.85 -32.43 5.48
N PRO A 139 15.98 -32.36 6.21
CA PRO A 139 17.24 -32.94 5.74
C PRO A 139 17.18 -34.46 5.56
N ARG A 140 16.27 -35.16 6.28
CA ARG A 140 16.14 -36.63 6.27
C ARG A 140 15.63 -37.23 4.95
N THR A 141 15.20 -36.40 4.00
CA THR A 141 14.74 -36.86 2.67
C THR A 141 15.83 -36.82 1.59
N LEU A 142 17.05 -36.38 1.91
CA LEU A 142 18.17 -36.29 0.95
C LEU A 142 19.04 -37.56 0.88
N ASP A 143 19.02 -38.43 1.89
CA ASP A 143 19.88 -39.62 1.96
C ASP A 143 19.26 -40.90 1.35
N ARG A 144 18.39 -40.76 0.34
CA ARG A 144 17.67 -41.91 -0.24
C ARG A 144 17.82 -42.10 -1.75
N PHE A 145 18.90 -41.55 -2.32
CA PHE A 145 19.34 -41.81 -3.69
C PHE A 145 20.85 -41.94 -3.76
#